data_AF-A0A2N9Y3K4-F1
#
_entry.id   AF-A0A2N9Y3K4-F1
#
_cell.length_a   1.000
_cell.length_b   1.000
_cell.length_c   1.000
_cell.angle_alpha   90.00
_cell.angle_beta   90.00
_cell.angle_gamma   90.00
#
_symmetry.space_group_name_H-M   'P 1'
#
loop_
_entity.id
_entity.type
_entity.pdbx_description
1 polymer ?
#
loop_
_entity_poly.entity_id
_entity_poly.type
_entity_poly.pdbx_seq_one_letter_code
_entity_poly.pdbx_strand_id
1 'polypeptide(L)'
;MNANKEINPAEKIIQAITVTAELTGTQLSANAAAVMAEDLLAYPLDKVLIAFERCRRELKGRLTLAAILERIDDGWQSAEEAFNTLVAGWNNESLSILTTHTAMRAAESASALFNAGDKYRAGIAFKETYERLVGEKKAQGESPDWYVSAGLDKEQLAQLVTEAAATGKITNDYALALLPAGEERMNIEAGNLLTDKQKEEGKARLGNLLNLIAQKCALS
;
A
#
# COMPACT_ATOMS: atom_id res chain seq x y z
N MET A 1 -24.95 22.18 -19.29
CA MET A 1 -23.53 22.45 -19.57
C MET A 1 -22.75 22.02 -18.33
N ASN A 2 -22.58 20.71 -18.14
CA ASN A 2 -21.87 20.16 -16.98
C ASN A 2 -20.38 20.09 -17.33
N ALA A 3 -19.63 21.11 -16.93
CA ALA A 3 -18.20 20.99 -16.85
C ALA A 3 -17.91 19.92 -15.79
N ASN A 4 -17.45 18.75 -16.22
CA ASN A 4 -16.61 17.91 -15.37
C ASN A 4 -15.39 18.77 -15.03
N LYS A 5 -15.50 19.57 -13.97
CA LYS A 5 -14.36 20.30 -13.42
C LYS A 5 -13.42 19.21 -12.93
N GLU A 6 -12.31 19.02 -13.64
CA GLU A 6 -11.22 18.15 -13.18
C GLU A 6 -10.97 18.48 -11.71
N ILE A 7 -11.04 17.44 -10.89
CA ILE A 7 -10.86 17.55 -9.46
C ILE A 7 -9.40 17.93 -9.24
N ASN A 8 -9.14 19.17 -8.85
CA ASN A 8 -7.81 19.61 -8.48
C ASN A 8 -7.41 18.93 -7.14
N PRO A 9 -6.37 18.07 -7.12
CA PRO A 9 -5.95 17.37 -5.91
C PRO A 9 -5.60 18.33 -4.76
N ALA A 10 -4.94 19.45 -5.08
CA ALA A 10 -4.54 20.43 -4.07
C ALA A 10 -5.76 21.09 -3.39
N GLU A 11 -6.80 21.43 -4.17
CA GLU A 11 -8.05 21.96 -3.63
C GLU A 11 -8.71 20.97 -2.66
N LYS A 12 -8.74 19.68 -3.02
CA LYS A 12 -9.30 18.63 -2.14
C LYS A 12 -8.49 18.45 -0.86
N ILE A 13 -7.16 18.48 -0.95
CA ILE A 13 -6.29 18.36 0.22
C ILE A 13 -6.50 19.56 1.15
N ILE A 14 -6.54 20.79 0.64
CA ILE A 14 -6.80 22.00 1.43
C ILE A 14 -8.18 21.93 2.12
N GLN A 15 -9.21 21.46 1.42
CA GLN A 15 -10.52 21.23 2.01
C GLN A 15 -10.45 20.22 3.16
N ALA A 16 -9.76 19.09 2.96
CA ALA A 16 -9.60 18.06 3.98
C ALA A 16 -8.81 18.55 5.21
N ILE A 17 -7.76 19.36 5.00
CA ILE A 17 -7.00 20.04 6.06
C ILE A 17 -7.93 20.93 6.86
N THR A 18 -8.68 21.80 6.19
CA THR A 18 -9.57 22.79 6.83
C THR A 18 -10.59 22.10 7.74
N VAL A 19 -11.32 21.13 7.19
CA VAL A 19 -12.34 20.38 7.95
C VAL A 19 -11.73 19.62 9.12
N THR A 20 -10.59 18.97 8.91
CA THR A 20 -9.95 18.17 9.97
C THR A 20 -9.34 19.07 11.06
N ALA A 21 -8.82 20.24 10.69
CA ALA A 21 -8.30 21.21 11.65
C ALA A 21 -9.43 21.73 12.55
N GLU A 22 -10.58 22.08 11.98
CA GLU A 22 -11.76 22.52 12.74
C GLU A 22 -12.24 21.45 13.73
N LEU A 23 -12.38 20.20 13.28
CA LEU A 23 -12.86 19.10 14.13
C LEU A 23 -11.89 18.70 15.24
N THR A 24 -10.60 19.00 15.07
CA THR A 24 -9.56 18.72 16.08
C THR A 24 -9.23 19.93 16.95
N GLY A 25 -9.96 21.05 16.80
CA GLY A 25 -9.71 22.29 17.55
C GLY A 25 -8.37 22.95 17.20
N THR A 26 -7.87 22.70 15.99
CA THR A 26 -6.61 23.25 15.47
C THR A 26 -6.89 24.51 14.67
N GLN A 27 -6.23 25.61 15.02
CA GLN A 27 -6.24 26.81 14.19
C GLN A 27 -5.07 26.77 13.22
N LEU A 28 -5.36 26.91 11.93
CA LEU A 28 -4.37 26.89 10.86
C LEU A 28 -4.55 28.13 9.97
N SER A 29 -3.46 28.81 9.63
CA SER A 29 -3.51 29.90 8.65
C SER A 29 -3.61 29.34 7.22
N ALA A 30 -4.10 30.14 6.28
CA ALA A 30 -4.16 29.75 4.87
C ALA A 30 -2.77 29.37 4.31
N ASN A 31 -1.73 30.10 4.69
CA ASN A 31 -0.36 29.80 4.27
C ASN A 31 0.15 28.48 4.86
N ALA A 32 -0.15 28.20 6.13
CA ALA A 32 0.21 26.91 6.73
C ALA A 32 -0.54 25.74 6.08
N ALA A 33 -1.80 25.93 5.71
CA ALA A 33 -2.59 24.93 5.00
C ALA A 33 -2.03 24.65 3.60
N ALA A 34 -1.59 25.70 2.90
CA ALA A 34 -0.98 25.58 1.58
C ALA A 34 0.32 24.77 1.63
N VAL A 35 1.23 25.09 2.56
CA VAL A 35 2.48 24.34 2.74
C VAL A 35 2.21 22.88 3.10
N MET A 36 1.31 22.62 4.05
CA MET A 36 0.92 21.24 4.36
C MET A 36 0.33 20.51 3.16
N ALA A 37 -0.45 21.20 2.31
CA ALA A 37 -0.99 20.59 1.11
C ALA A 37 0.10 20.27 0.09
N GLU A 38 1.08 21.14 -0.10
CA GLU A 38 2.25 20.91 -0.96
C GLU A 38 3.03 19.66 -0.53
N ASP A 39 3.31 19.52 0.77
CA ASP A 39 3.98 18.33 1.32
C ASP A 39 3.18 17.04 1.05
N LEU A 40 1.85 17.11 1.12
CA LEU A 40 0.95 15.98 0.92
C LEU A 40 0.74 15.60 -0.56
N LEU A 41 1.07 16.49 -1.51
CA LEU A 41 1.00 16.18 -2.95
C LEU A 41 2.02 15.12 -3.39
N ALA A 42 3.03 14.83 -2.56
CA ALA A 42 3.96 13.73 -2.80
C ALA A 42 3.29 12.34 -2.66
N TYR A 43 2.08 12.26 -2.11
CA TYR A 43 1.37 11.01 -1.86
C TYR A 43 0.10 10.89 -2.72
N PRO A 44 -0.36 9.66 -3.04
CA PRO A 44 -1.62 9.46 -3.73
C PRO A 44 -2.80 10.09 -3.00
N LEU A 45 -3.64 10.83 -3.73
CA LEU A 45 -4.73 11.63 -3.16
C LEU A 45 -5.71 10.79 -2.32
N ASP A 46 -6.06 9.60 -2.77
CA ASP A 46 -6.94 8.68 -2.05
C ASP A 46 -6.37 8.28 -0.68
N LYS A 47 -5.07 8.00 -0.62
CA LYS A 47 -4.35 7.65 0.63
C LYS A 47 -4.33 8.83 1.60
N VAL A 48 -4.09 10.04 1.10
CA VAL A 48 -4.14 11.28 1.90
C VAL A 48 -5.54 11.50 2.48
N LEU A 49 -6.60 11.31 1.68
CA LEU A 49 -7.98 11.50 2.14
C LEU A 49 -8.39 10.46 3.20
N ILE A 50 -7.96 9.21 3.05
CA ILE A 50 -8.14 8.16 4.07
C ILE A 50 -7.39 8.52 5.35
N ALA A 51 -6.16 9.04 5.25
CA ALA A 51 -5.40 9.49 6.42
C ALA A 51 -6.15 10.60 7.18
N PHE A 52 -6.74 11.57 6.48
CA PHE A 52 -7.59 12.59 7.12
C PHE A 52 -8.84 12.01 7.77
N GLU A 53 -9.46 10.99 7.19
CA GLU A 53 -10.58 10.29 7.83
C GLU A 53 -10.16 9.63 9.15
N ARG A 54 -9.01 8.97 9.17
CA ARG A 54 -8.44 8.39 10.39
C ARG A 54 -8.09 9.46 11.41
N CYS A 55 -7.50 10.58 10.97
CA CYS A 55 -7.26 11.74 11.83
C CYS A 55 -8.53 12.17 12.58
N ARG A 56 -9.66 12.34 11.86
CA ARG A 56 -10.93 12.74 12.48
C ARG A 56 -11.49 11.73 13.49
N ARG A 57 -11.17 10.44 13.35
CA ARG A 57 -11.69 9.36 14.21
C ARG A 57 -10.79 9.06 15.40
N GLU A 58 -9.47 9.21 15.24
CA GLU A 58 -8.47 8.67 16.15
C GLU A 58 -7.67 9.75 16.91
N LEU A 59 -7.54 10.97 16.35
CA LEU A 59 -6.73 12.01 16.98
C LEU A 59 -7.35 12.48 18.30
N LYS A 60 -6.52 12.52 19.34
CA LYS A 60 -6.86 13.03 20.67
C LYS A 60 -6.35 14.46 20.92
N GLY A 61 -5.71 15.06 19.93
CA GLY A 61 -5.04 16.35 20.04
C GLY A 61 -5.07 17.14 18.74
N ARG A 62 -4.16 18.11 18.61
CA ARG A 62 -4.08 18.99 17.44
C ARG A 62 -3.70 18.22 16.17
N LEU A 63 -4.24 18.66 15.05
CA LEU A 63 -3.81 18.25 13.73
C LEU A 63 -2.41 18.82 13.45
N THR A 64 -1.48 17.93 13.16
CA THR A 64 -0.13 18.27 12.72
C THR A 64 0.16 17.51 11.41
N LEU A 65 1.13 17.99 10.63
CA LEU A 65 1.57 17.27 9.44
C LEU A 65 2.04 15.85 9.81
N ALA A 66 2.83 15.71 10.89
CA ALA A 66 3.28 14.42 11.40
C ALA A 66 2.12 13.45 11.68
N ALA A 67 1.04 13.93 12.32
CA ALA A 67 -0.14 13.10 12.60
C ALA A 67 -0.87 12.61 11.34
N ILE A 68 -0.79 13.37 10.24
CA ILE A 68 -1.34 12.98 8.94
C ILE A 68 -0.41 11.95 8.30
N LEU A 69 0.89 12.25 8.21
CA LEU A 69 1.90 11.37 7.60
C LEU A 69 1.94 9.98 8.26
N GLU A 70 1.84 9.91 9.59
CA GLU A 70 1.76 8.64 10.35
C GLU A 70 0.55 7.76 9.96
N ARG A 71 -0.47 8.34 9.31
CA ARG A 71 -1.70 7.66 8.92
C ARG A 71 -1.82 7.41 7.43
N ILE A 72 -0.92 7.98 6.63
CA ILE A 72 -0.83 7.70 5.20
C ILE A 72 -0.25 6.30 5.04
N ASP A 73 -0.96 5.47 4.29
CA ASP A 73 -0.40 4.25 3.73
C ASP A 73 0.44 4.63 2.51
N ASP A 74 1.75 4.69 2.69
CA ASP A 74 2.74 5.04 1.67
C ASP A 74 3.26 3.81 0.89
N GLY A 75 2.62 2.65 1.09
CA GLY A 75 2.91 1.40 0.41
C GLY A 75 4.16 0.68 0.91
N TRP A 76 4.97 1.29 1.79
CA TRP A 76 6.17 0.64 2.32
C TRP A 76 5.81 -0.39 3.40
N GLN A 77 6.36 -1.60 3.26
CA GLN A 77 6.28 -2.62 4.31
C GLN A 77 7.07 -2.16 5.54
N SER A 78 6.60 -2.55 6.73
CA SER A 78 7.43 -2.47 7.93
C SER A 78 8.68 -3.34 7.79
N ALA A 79 9.72 -3.04 8.57
CA ALA A 79 10.94 -3.84 8.58
C ALA A 79 10.65 -5.32 8.93
N GLU A 80 9.73 -5.57 9.85
CA GLU A 80 9.36 -6.93 10.25
C GLU A 80 8.66 -7.69 9.12
N GLU A 81 7.68 -7.07 8.44
CA GLU A 81 6.99 -7.68 7.30
C GLU A 81 7.96 -7.98 6.15
N ALA A 82 8.84 -7.03 5.82
CA ALA A 82 9.84 -7.19 4.77
C ALA A 82 10.82 -8.32 5.09
N PHE A 83 11.32 -8.37 6.33
CA PHE A 83 12.25 -9.41 6.78
C PHE A 83 11.60 -10.80 6.79
N ASN A 84 10.38 -10.91 7.33
CA ASN A 84 9.65 -12.17 7.39
C ASN A 84 9.35 -12.71 5.98
N THR A 85 9.04 -11.82 5.03
CA THR A 85 8.82 -12.20 3.63
C THR A 85 10.09 -12.80 3.01
N LEU A 86 11.25 -12.17 3.23
CA LEU A 86 12.54 -12.68 2.75
C LEU A 86 12.89 -14.02 3.40
N VAL A 87 12.74 -14.13 4.71
CA VAL A 87 13.01 -15.37 5.47
C VAL A 87 12.11 -16.51 4.99
N ALA A 88 10.85 -16.25 4.65
CA ALA A 88 9.96 -17.26 4.08
C ALA A 88 10.49 -17.79 2.74
N GLY A 89 10.96 -16.91 1.85
CA GLY A 89 11.57 -17.31 0.58
C GLY A 89 12.90 -18.06 0.76
N TRP A 90 13.76 -17.64 1.68
CA TRP A 90 15.04 -18.35 1.94
C TRP A 90 14.86 -19.76 2.49
N ASN A 91 13.76 -20.02 3.21
CA ASN A 91 13.47 -21.34 3.76
C ASN A 91 12.72 -22.27 2.79
N ASN A 92 12.27 -21.76 1.64
CA ASN A 92 11.47 -22.53 0.68
C ASN A 92 11.68 -22.04 -0.76
N GLU A 93 12.51 -22.75 -1.53
CA GLU A 93 12.80 -22.44 -2.93
C GLU A 93 11.58 -22.58 -3.86
N SER A 94 10.57 -23.36 -3.47
CA SER A 94 9.32 -23.45 -4.24
C SER A 94 8.46 -22.19 -4.10
N LEU A 95 8.61 -21.44 -3.01
CA LEU A 95 7.78 -20.29 -2.70
C LEU A 95 8.22 -19.05 -3.47
N SER A 96 7.31 -18.48 -4.27
CA SER A 96 7.46 -17.13 -4.80
C SER A 96 7.11 -16.10 -3.74
N ILE A 97 7.88 -15.02 -3.65
CA ILE A 97 7.64 -13.92 -2.71
C ILE A 97 7.61 -12.57 -3.44
N LEU A 98 6.77 -11.66 -2.93
CA LEU A 98 6.76 -10.26 -3.34
C LEU A 98 7.54 -9.46 -2.30
N THR A 99 8.70 -8.93 -2.70
CA THR A 99 9.60 -8.15 -1.84
C THR A 99 9.95 -6.84 -2.53
N THR A 100 10.94 -6.12 -2.03
CA THR A 100 11.47 -4.90 -2.66
C THR A 100 12.98 -5.03 -2.86
N HIS A 101 13.53 -4.39 -3.90
CA HIS A 101 14.99 -4.30 -4.05
C HIS A 101 15.64 -3.65 -2.83
N THR A 102 14.95 -2.70 -2.21
CA THR A 102 15.35 -2.09 -0.94
C THR A 102 15.48 -3.13 0.19
N ALA A 103 14.49 -4.02 0.37
CA ALA A 103 14.56 -5.09 1.35
C ALA A 103 15.68 -6.08 1.05
N MET A 104 15.83 -6.50 -0.22
CA MET A 104 16.92 -7.39 -0.62
C MET A 104 18.30 -6.81 -0.32
N ARG A 105 18.50 -5.51 -0.56
CA ARG A 105 19.75 -4.82 -0.22
C ARG A 105 19.98 -4.73 1.29
N ALA A 106 18.92 -4.48 2.06
CA ALA A 106 19.01 -4.48 3.52
C ALA A 106 19.36 -5.87 4.09
N ALA A 107 18.98 -6.95 3.42
CA ALA A 107 19.29 -8.31 3.84
C ALA A 107 20.79 -8.65 3.87
N GLU A 108 21.61 -7.94 3.10
CA GLU A 108 23.06 -8.13 3.09
C GLU A 108 23.68 -7.90 4.48
N SER A 109 23.17 -6.94 5.26
CA SER A 109 23.66 -6.67 6.62
C SER A 109 23.31 -7.78 7.62
N ALA A 110 22.27 -8.56 7.33
CA ALA A 110 21.77 -9.63 8.19
C ALA A 110 22.33 -11.01 7.82
N SER A 111 22.85 -11.17 6.60
CA SER A 111 23.19 -12.48 6.00
C SER A 111 24.14 -13.32 6.86
N ALA A 112 25.26 -12.75 7.33
CA ALA A 112 26.24 -13.47 8.12
C ALA A 112 25.68 -13.97 9.47
N LEU A 113 24.91 -13.13 10.16
CA LEU A 113 24.26 -13.47 11.44
C LEU A 113 23.18 -14.52 11.24
N PHE A 114 22.37 -14.37 10.19
CA PHE A 114 21.31 -15.31 9.88
C PHE A 114 21.85 -16.71 9.56
N ASN A 115 22.90 -16.78 8.74
CA ASN A 115 23.58 -18.04 8.38
C ASN A 115 24.28 -18.69 9.59
N ALA A 116 24.71 -17.91 10.58
CA ALA A 116 25.22 -18.41 11.85
C ALA A 116 24.10 -18.89 12.82
N GLY A 117 22.83 -18.78 12.43
CA GLY A 117 21.67 -19.15 13.25
C GLY A 117 21.19 -18.07 14.22
N ASP A 118 21.85 -16.91 14.26
CA ASP A 118 21.49 -15.79 15.13
C ASP A 118 20.40 -14.91 14.50
N LYS A 119 19.19 -15.48 14.41
CA LYS A 119 18.03 -14.85 13.78
C LYS A 119 17.62 -13.54 14.43
N TYR A 120 17.81 -13.41 15.76
CA TYR A 120 17.46 -12.20 16.49
C TYR A 120 18.36 -11.04 16.08
N ARG A 121 19.69 -11.22 16.14
CA ARG A 121 20.62 -10.15 15.74
C ARG A 121 20.59 -9.87 14.25
N ALA A 122 20.32 -10.88 13.42
CA ALA A 122 20.07 -10.69 12.00
C ALA A 122 18.88 -9.76 11.74
N GLY A 123 17.75 -9.97 12.43
CA GLY A 123 16.58 -9.10 12.32
C GLY A 123 16.84 -7.66 12.73
N ILE A 124 17.65 -7.43 13.78
CA ILE A 124 18.07 -6.09 14.19
C ILE A 124 18.93 -5.42 13.10
N ALA A 125 19.95 -6.11 12.60
CA ALA A 125 20.82 -5.57 11.55
C ALA A 125 20.05 -5.24 10.25
N PHE A 126 19.12 -6.11 9.87
CA PHE A 126 18.19 -5.86 8.76
C PHE A 126 17.37 -4.61 9.01
N LYS A 127 16.69 -4.53 10.17
CA LYS A 127 15.78 -3.43 10.51
C LYS A 127 16.47 -2.08 10.42
N GLU A 128 17.62 -1.93 11.07
CA GLU A 128 18.39 -0.67 11.06
C GLU A 128 18.76 -0.23 9.64
N THR A 129 19.16 -1.18 8.80
CA THR A 129 19.55 -0.90 7.42
C THR A 129 18.34 -0.57 6.55
N TYR A 130 17.27 -1.35 6.68
CA TYR A 130 16.04 -1.20 5.91
C TYR A 130 15.37 0.14 6.22
N GLU A 131 15.16 0.48 7.49
CA GLU A 131 14.52 1.74 7.89
C GLU A 131 15.30 2.96 7.38
N ARG A 132 16.64 2.89 7.39
CA ARG A 132 17.49 3.94 6.81
C ARG A 132 17.29 4.06 5.30
N LEU A 133 17.35 2.96 4.55
CA LEU A 133 17.19 2.97 3.08
C LEU A 133 15.78 3.44 2.68
N VAL A 134 14.75 3.00 3.40
CA VAL A 134 13.37 3.45 3.20
C VAL A 134 13.23 4.94 3.48
N GLY A 135 13.83 5.43 4.58
CA GLY A 135 13.84 6.87 4.90
C GLY A 135 14.49 7.72 3.80
N GLU A 136 15.63 7.27 3.26
CA GLU A 136 16.33 7.92 2.15
C GLU A 136 15.46 7.98 0.88
N LYS A 137 14.79 6.87 0.53
CA LYS A 137 13.88 6.81 -0.64
C LYS A 137 12.62 7.65 -0.46
N LYS A 138 12.01 7.61 0.73
CA LYS A 138 10.86 8.47 1.07
C LYS A 138 11.21 9.95 0.96
N ALA A 139 12.39 10.36 1.42
CA ALA A 139 12.87 11.73 1.29
C ALA A 139 13.06 12.18 -0.17
N GLN A 140 13.22 11.23 -1.10
CA GLN A 140 13.32 11.46 -2.54
C GLN A 140 11.96 11.34 -3.26
N GLY A 141 10.87 11.09 -2.53
CA GLY A 141 9.54 10.87 -3.11
C GLY A 141 9.40 9.53 -3.84
N GLU A 142 10.29 8.57 -3.57
CA GLU A 142 10.22 7.25 -4.21
C GLU A 142 9.15 6.36 -3.55
N SER A 143 8.45 5.61 -4.40
CA SER A 143 7.57 4.52 -3.99
C SER A 143 8.38 3.22 -3.79
N PRO A 144 7.81 2.20 -3.12
CA PRO A 144 8.48 0.91 -2.96
C PRO A 144 8.90 0.31 -4.30
N ASP A 145 10.15 -0.13 -4.40
CA ASP A 145 10.72 -0.79 -5.58
C ASP A 145 10.40 -2.28 -5.57
N TRP A 146 9.10 -2.58 -5.75
CA TRP A 146 8.55 -3.93 -5.73
C TRP A 146 9.23 -4.88 -6.72
N TYR A 147 9.50 -6.09 -6.26
CA TYR A 147 10.18 -7.13 -7.00
C TYR A 147 9.60 -8.50 -6.65
N VAL A 148 9.38 -9.34 -7.67
CA VAL A 148 8.94 -10.72 -7.51
C VAL A 148 10.15 -11.64 -7.58
N SER A 149 10.45 -12.32 -6.47
CA SER A 149 11.38 -13.44 -6.47
C SER A 149 10.60 -14.72 -6.78
N ALA A 150 10.74 -15.22 -8.00
CA ALA A 150 9.98 -16.37 -8.48
C ALA A 150 10.54 -17.69 -7.91
N GLY A 151 9.65 -18.48 -7.29
CA GLY A 151 9.92 -19.84 -6.86
C GLY A 151 9.66 -20.87 -7.95
N LEU A 152 9.77 -22.14 -7.56
CA LEU A 152 9.54 -23.29 -8.46
C LEU A 152 8.05 -23.58 -8.70
N ASP A 153 7.17 -23.24 -7.76
CA ASP A 153 5.73 -23.45 -7.89
C ASP A 153 5.11 -22.39 -8.82
N LYS A 154 4.72 -22.81 -10.03
CA LYS A 154 4.18 -21.93 -11.06
C LYS A 154 2.74 -21.50 -10.80
N GLU A 155 1.94 -22.34 -10.14
CA GLU A 155 0.56 -21.98 -9.78
C GLU A 155 0.58 -20.92 -8.67
N GLN A 156 1.41 -21.13 -7.64
CA GLN A 156 1.58 -20.15 -6.57
C GLN A 156 2.18 -18.83 -7.08
N LEU A 157 3.15 -18.89 -8.01
CA LEU A 157 3.67 -17.69 -8.69
C LEU A 157 2.55 -16.92 -9.40
N ALA A 158 1.70 -17.61 -10.16
CA ALA A 158 0.63 -16.98 -10.91
C ALA A 158 -0.37 -16.25 -10.00
N GLN A 159 -0.74 -16.87 -8.88
CA GLN A 159 -1.59 -16.26 -7.86
C GLN A 159 -0.96 -14.99 -7.28
N LEU A 160 0.31 -15.08 -6.84
CA LEU A 160 1.03 -13.95 -6.24
C LEU A 160 1.19 -12.77 -7.21
N VAL A 161 1.56 -13.05 -8.46
CA VAL A 161 1.74 -12.03 -9.50
C VAL A 161 0.41 -11.35 -9.83
N THR A 162 -0.67 -12.13 -9.95
CA THR A 162 -2.01 -11.58 -10.21
C THR A 162 -2.47 -10.67 -9.07
N GLU A 163 -2.28 -11.08 -7.81
CA GLU A 163 -2.62 -10.25 -6.66
C GLU A 163 -1.76 -8.97 -6.59
N ALA A 164 -0.47 -9.07 -6.86
CA ALA A 164 0.45 -7.92 -6.88
C ALA A 164 0.06 -6.90 -7.97
N ALA A 165 -0.35 -7.37 -9.15
CA ALA A 165 -0.85 -6.51 -10.21
C ALA A 165 -2.21 -5.88 -9.86
N ALA A 166 -3.14 -6.69 -9.36
CA ALA A 166 -4.47 -6.24 -8.94
C ALA A 166 -4.42 -5.16 -7.85
N THR A 167 -3.43 -5.24 -6.96
CA THR A 167 -3.19 -4.27 -5.88
C THR A 167 -2.29 -3.09 -6.29
N GLY A 168 -1.84 -3.05 -7.56
CA GLY A 168 -1.02 -1.97 -8.09
C GLY A 168 0.42 -1.94 -7.53
N LYS A 169 0.88 -3.02 -6.89
CA LYS A 169 2.27 -3.13 -6.41
C LYS A 169 3.24 -3.37 -7.56
N ILE A 170 2.82 -4.06 -8.61
CA ILE A 170 3.58 -4.22 -9.85
C ILE A 170 2.76 -3.78 -11.05
N THR A 171 3.43 -3.44 -12.14
CA THR A 171 2.76 -3.09 -13.40
C THR A 171 2.22 -4.34 -14.09
N ASN A 172 1.20 -4.17 -14.93
CA ASN A 172 0.66 -5.24 -15.76
C ASN A 172 1.73 -5.81 -16.71
N ASP A 173 2.57 -4.95 -17.30
CA ASP A 173 3.65 -5.39 -18.18
C ASP A 173 4.66 -6.28 -17.44
N TYR A 174 5.02 -5.91 -16.20
CA TYR A 174 5.90 -6.73 -15.37
C TYR A 174 5.23 -8.05 -14.99
N ALA A 175 3.94 -8.04 -14.64
CA ALA A 175 3.17 -9.25 -14.36
C ALA A 175 3.13 -10.20 -15.57
N LEU A 176 2.86 -9.69 -16.77
CA LEU A 176 2.83 -10.47 -18.01
C LEU A 176 4.19 -11.08 -18.36
N ALA A 177 5.30 -10.45 -17.97
CA ALA A 177 6.63 -11.02 -18.15
C ALA A 177 6.91 -12.22 -17.23
N LEU A 178 6.22 -12.31 -16.08
CA LEU A 178 6.41 -13.36 -15.07
C LEU A 178 5.42 -14.52 -15.23
N LEU A 179 4.23 -14.26 -15.77
CA LEU A 179 3.17 -15.26 -15.89
C LEU A 179 3.43 -16.26 -17.03
N PRO A 180 3.26 -17.57 -16.78
CA PRO A 180 3.17 -18.55 -17.87
C PRO A 180 1.93 -18.30 -18.74
N ALA A 181 1.88 -18.96 -19.90
CA ALA A 181 0.65 -18.97 -20.69
C ALA A 181 -0.47 -19.66 -19.88
N GLY A 182 -1.57 -18.95 -19.63
CA GLY A 182 -2.64 -19.40 -18.74
C GLY A 182 -3.76 -18.36 -18.60
N GLU A 183 -4.77 -18.68 -17.81
CA GLU A 183 -5.96 -17.85 -17.60
C GLU A 183 -5.62 -16.51 -16.94
N GLU A 184 -4.72 -16.50 -15.96
CA GLU A 184 -4.28 -15.30 -15.25
C GLU A 184 -3.66 -14.29 -16.20
N ARG A 185 -2.82 -14.76 -17.14
CA ARG A 185 -2.20 -13.93 -18.16
C ARG A 185 -3.25 -13.31 -19.08
N MET A 186 -4.20 -14.12 -19.56
CA MET A 186 -5.30 -13.67 -20.41
C MET A 186 -6.18 -12.63 -19.69
N ASN A 187 -6.41 -12.81 -18.39
CA ASN A 187 -7.18 -11.89 -17.58
C ASN A 187 -6.51 -10.51 -17.48
N ILE A 188 -5.19 -10.45 -17.26
CA ILE A 188 -4.43 -9.19 -17.26
C ILE A 188 -4.45 -8.54 -18.65
N GLU A 189 -4.23 -9.31 -19.72
CA GLU A 189 -4.30 -8.83 -21.12
C GLU A 189 -5.68 -8.26 -21.47
N ALA A 190 -6.76 -8.87 -20.97
CA ALA A 190 -8.13 -8.41 -21.17
C ALA A 190 -8.54 -7.25 -20.23
N GLY A 191 -7.68 -6.81 -19.31
CA GLY A 191 -7.99 -5.78 -18.31
C GLY A 191 -8.89 -6.27 -17.15
N ASN A 192 -9.10 -7.58 -17.03
CA ASN A 192 -9.86 -8.21 -15.95
C ASN A 192 -8.96 -8.48 -14.73
N LEU A 193 -8.67 -7.44 -13.95
CA LEU A 193 -7.68 -7.47 -12.87
C LEU A 193 -8.16 -8.10 -11.54
N LEU A 194 -9.43 -8.46 -11.42
CA LEU A 194 -9.94 -9.05 -10.19
C LEU A 194 -9.56 -10.53 -10.10
N THR A 195 -8.99 -10.94 -8.97
CA THR A 195 -8.84 -12.36 -8.62
C THR A 195 -10.21 -13.00 -8.40
N ASP A 196 -10.31 -14.32 -8.56
CA ASP A 196 -11.60 -15.01 -8.37
C ASP A 196 -12.12 -14.89 -6.93
N LYS A 197 -11.21 -14.91 -5.95
CA LYS A 197 -11.55 -14.61 -4.56
C LYS A 197 -12.16 -13.22 -4.40
N GLN A 198 -11.59 -12.19 -5.03
CA GLN A 198 -12.14 -10.83 -4.99
C GLN A 198 -13.48 -10.71 -5.72
N LYS A 199 -13.67 -11.44 -6.84
CA LYS A 199 -14.96 -11.49 -7.53
C LYS A 199 -16.04 -12.10 -6.63
N GLU A 200 -15.73 -13.21 -5.95
CA GLU A 200 -16.66 -13.88 -5.03
C GLU A 200 -16.96 -13.04 -3.78
N GLU A 201 -15.93 -12.45 -3.15
CA GLU A 201 -16.13 -11.52 -2.03
C GLU A 201 -16.94 -10.29 -2.44
N GLY A 202 -16.69 -9.76 -3.64
CA GLY A 202 -17.44 -8.64 -4.21
C GLY A 202 -18.92 -8.98 -4.42
N LYS A 203 -19.21 -10.15 -5.00
CA LYS A 203 -20.58 -10.67 -5.15
C LYS A 203 -21.27 -10.83 -3.81
N ALA A 204 -20.60 -11.41 -2.81
CA ALA A 204 -21.15 -11.61 -1.47
C ALA A 204 -21.46 -10.27 -0.78
N ARG A 205 -20.54 -9.30 -0.85
CA ARG A 205 -20.76 -7.94 -0.32
C ARG A 205 -21.94 -7.23 -0.99
N LEU A 206 -22.04 -7.32 -2.32
CA LEU A 206 -23.15 -6.74 -3.07
C LEU A 206 -24.49 -7.39 -2.68
N GLY A 207 -24.53 -8.71 -2.54
CA GLY A 207 -25.71 -9.43 -2.07
C GLY A 207 -26.17 -8.98 -0.68
N ASN A 208 -25.23 -8.81 0.26
CA ASN A 208 -25.53 -8.31 1.60
C ASN A 208 -26.08 -6.86 1.58
N LEU A 209 -25.50 -5.99 0.75
CA LEU A 209 -25.97 -4.61 0.59
C LEU A 209 -27.37 -4.55 0.00
N LEU A 210 -27.64 -5.34 -1.04
CA LEU A 210 -28.98 -5.44 -1.66
C LEU A 210 -30.02 -5.90 -0.64
N ASN A 211 -29.70 -6.90 0.19
CA ASN A 211 -30.58 -7.36 1.26
C ASN A 211 -30.84 -6.27 2.32
N LEU A 212 -29.82 -5.52 2.71
CA LEU A 212 -29.94 -4.44 3.69
C LEU A 212 -30.85 -3.31 3.16
N ILE A 213 -30.70 -2.94 1.88
CA ILE A 213 -31.56 -1.94 1.23
C ILE A 213 -32.99 -2.44 1.14
N ALA A 214 -33.21 -3.69 0.72
CA ALA A 214 -34.54 -4.29 0.62
C ALA A 214 -35.26 -4.31 1.96
N GLN A 215 -34.57 -4.69 3.05
CA GLN A 215 -35.14 -4.67 4.40
C GLN A 215 -35.50 -3.25 4.86
N LYS A 216 -34.67 -2.26 4.54
CA LYS A 216 -34.92 -0.86 4.92
C LYS A 216 -36.08 -0.25 4.15
N CYS A 217 -36.27 -0.62 2.88
CA CYS A 217 -37.43 -0.24 2.07
C CYS A 217 -38.72 -0.96 2.48
N ALA A 218 -38.64 -2.17 3.06
CA ALA A 218 -39.81 -2.89 3.55
C ALA A 218 -40.32 -2.40 4.92
N LEU A 219 -39.49 -1.61 5.64
CA LEU A 219 -39.80 -1.01 6.94
C LEU A 219 -40.19 0.48 6.86
N SER A 220 -40.25 1.05 5.65
CA SER A 220 -40.72 2.41 5.35
C SER A 220 -42.08 2.38 4.68
#